data_AF-A0A6P2F2R3-F1
#
_entry.id   AF-A0A6P2F2R3-F1
#
_cell.length_a   1.000
_cell.length_b   1.000
_cell.length_c   1.000
_cell.angle_alpha   90.00
_cell.angle_beta   90.00
_cell.angle_gamma   90.00
#
_symmetry.space_group_name_H-M   'P 1'
#
loop_
_entity.id
_entity.type
_entity.pdbx_description
1 polymer ?
#
loop_
_entity_poly.entity_id
_entity_poly.type
_entity_poly.pdbx_seq_one_letter_code
_entity_poly.pdbx_strand_id
1 'polypeptide(L)' 'MTTPYERTRALVETRKFLEQLSSGRLASASLTHLQYVADSLLRHYPDETDVRFTAQVLPLLWAEPGAPRD' A
#
# COMPACT_ATOMS: atom_id res chain seq x y z
N MET A 1 8.31 -11.15 12.95
CA MET A 1 7.09 -11.78 12.40
C MET A 1 6.03 -10.70 12.32
N THR A 2 5.36 -10.54 11.17
CA THR A 2 4.23 -9.62 11.01
C THR A 2 2.94 -10.34 11.36
N THR A 3 2.13 -9.75 12.24
CA THR A 3 0.82 -10.27 12.64
C THR A 3 -0.25 -9.93 11.59
N PRO A 4 -1.39 -10.68 11.54
CA PRO A 4 -2.52 -10.32 10.67
C PRO A 4 -3.03 -8.89 10.90
N TYR A 5 -2.99 -8.42 12.15
CA TYR A 5 -3.36 -7.06 12.51
C TYR A 5 -2.41 -6.02 11.90
N GLU A 6 -1.09 -6.21 12.05
CA GLU A 6 -0.08 -5.32 11.48
C GLU A 6 -0.16 -5.27 9.96
N ARG A 7 -0.38 -6.41 9.30
CA ARG A 7 -0.56 -6.48 7.84
C ARG A 7 -1.80 -5.69 7.37
N THR A 8 -2.93 -5.88 8.06
CA THR A 8 -4.17 -5.16 7.74
C THR A 8 -3.99 -3.66 7.94
N ARG A 9 -3.37 -3.27 9.05
CA ARG A 9 -3.06 -1.87 9.34
C ARG A 9 -2.16 -1.26 8.26
N ALA A 10 -1.12 -1.97 7.83
CA ALA A 10 -0.22 -1.51 6.77
C ALA A 10 -0.98 -1.25 5.47
N LEU A 11 -1.88 -2.15 5.05
CA LEU A 11 -2.71 -1.96 3.86
C LEU A 11 -3.58 -0.70 3.95
N VAL A 12 -4.31 -0.54 5.06
CA VAL A 12 -5.23 0.59 5.25
C VAL A 12 -4.48 1.92 5.29
N GLU A 13 -3.38 1.99 6.04
CA GLU A 13 -2.60 3.22 6.15
C GLU A 13 -1.83 3.53 4.86
N THR A 14 -1.34 2.52 4.11
CA THR A 14 -0.76 2.74 2.77
C THR A 14 -1.79 3.33 1.82
N ARG A 15 -3.02 2.81 1.78
CA ARG A 15 -4.09 3.38 0.96
C ARG A 15 -4.34 4.85 1.31
N LYS A 16 -4.50 5.15 2.60
CA LYS A 16 -4.71 6.51 3.09
C LYS A 16 -3.56 7.44 2.74
N PHE A 17 -2.32 6.97 2.87
CA PHE A 17 -1.12 7.72 2.48
C PHE A 17 -1.13 8.05 0.99
N LEU A 18 -1.46 7.09 0.12
CA LEU A 18 -1.56 7.30 -1.33
C LEU A 18 -2.70 8.27 -1.70
N GLU A 19 -3.85 8.20 -1.02
CA GLU A 19 -4.96 9.15 -1.21
C GLU A 19 -4.59 10.57 -0.76
N GLN A 20 -3.81 10.71 0.32
CA GLN A 20 -3.26 12.00 0.75
C GLN A 20 -2.22 12.55 -0.23
N LEU A 21 -1.39 11.67 -0.80
CA LEU A 21 -0.41 12.02 -1.81
C LEU A 21 -1.11 12.50 -3.10
N SER A 22 -2.09 11.77 -3.60
CA SER A 22 -2.82 12.09 -4.83
C SER A 22 -3.68 13.35 -4.73
N SER A 23 -4.23 13.62 -3.54
CA SER A 23 -5.00 14.86 -3.27
C SER A 23 -4.13 16.09 -3.03
N GLY A 24 -2.79 15.96 -3.04
CA GLY A 24 -1.88 17.08 -2.75
C GLY A 24 -1.84 17.50 -1.29
N ARG A 25 -2.52 16.78 -0.37
CA ARG A 25 -2.51 17.09 1.08
C ARG A 25 -1.12 16.97 1.71
N LEU A 26 -0.19 16.29 1.03
CA LEU A 26 1.19 16.14 1.45
C LEU A 26 2.16 17.05 0.67
N ALA A 27 1.67 18.04 -0.08
CA ALA A 27 2.52 18.89 -0.93
C ALA A 27 3.57 19.70 -0.15
N SER A 28 3.32 20.01 1.13
CA SER A 28 4.27 20.71 2.00
C SER A 28 5.17 19.77 2.81
N ALA A 29 4.96 18.45 2.74
CA ALA A 29 5.80 17.50 3.45
C ALA A 29 7.19 17.40 2.80
N SER A 30 8.23 17.28 3.63
CA SER A 30 9.58 17.08 3.10
C SER A 30 9.73 15.67 2.50
N LEU A 31 10.59 15.53 1.50
CA LEU A 31 10.87 14.24 0.87
C LEU A 31 11.36 13.19 1.90
N THR A 32 12.22 13.59 2.84
CA THR A 32 12.71 12.73 3.91
C THR A 32 11.59 12.22 4.81
N HIS A 33 10.58 13.06 5.10
CA HIS A 33 9.42 12.63 5.87
C HIS A 33 8.57 11.62 5.10
N LEU A 34 8.34 11.86 3.80
CA LEU A 34 7.59 10.95 2.94
C LEU A 34 8.28 9.58 2.83
N GLN A 35 9.61 9.56 2.69
CA GLN A 35 10.40 8.32 2.66
C GLN A 35 10.30 7.56 3.99
N TYR A 36 10.44 8.26 5.12
CA TYR A 36 10.31 7.63 6.44
C TYR A 36 8.94 6.99 6.65
N VAL A 37 7.86 7.68 6.26
CA VAL A 37 6.50 7.16 6.34
C VAL A 37 6.33 5.95 5.41
N ALA A 38 6.81 6.04 4.16
CA ALA A 38 6.77 4.94 3.21
C ALA A 38 7.50 3.69 3.74
N ASP A 39 8.71 3.84 4.28
CA ASP A 39 9.48 2.73 4.87
C ASP A 39 8.73 2.07 6.05
N SER A 40 8.10 2.88 6.90
CA SER A 40 7.31 2.36 8.01
C SER A 40 6.09 1.57 7.54
N LEU A 41 5.43 2.01 6.47
CA LEU A 41 4.26 1.34 5.91
C LEU A 41 4.64 0.05 5.19
N LEU A 42 5.73 0.08 4.41
CA LEU A 42 6.22 -1.06 3.64
C LEU A 42 6.78 -2.18 4.51
N ARG A 43 7.26 -1.88 5.72
CA ARG A 43 7.78 -2.88 6.67
C ARG A 43 6.82 -4.04 6.94
N HIS A 44 5.52 -3.75 6.97
CA HIS A 44 4.46 -4.73 7.26
C HIS A 44 3.50 -4.93 6.08
N TYR A 45 3.81 -4.32 4.94
CA TYR A 45 3.00 -4.45 3.74
C TYR A 45 3.11 -5.89 3.21
N PRO A 46 2.02 -6.49 2.70
CA PRO A 46 2.08 -7.82 2.09
C PRO A 46 3.10 -7.84 0.95
N ASP A 47 3.82 -8.95 0.81
CA ASP A 47 4.71 -9.11 -0.33
C ASP A 47 3.91 -9.26 -1.64
N GLU A 48 4.60 -9.20 -2.77
CA GLU A 48 3.95 -9.31 -4.08
C GLU A 48 3.22 -10.64 -4.27
N THR A 49 3.69 -11.72 -3.64
CA THR A 49 3.05 -13.04 -3.73
C THR A 49 1.70 -13.03 -3.02
N ASP A 50 1.64 -12.45 -1.82
CA ASP A 50 0.40 -12.24 -1.08
C ASP A 50 -0.60 -11.42 -1.91
N VAL A 51 -0.15 -10.30 -2.50
CA VAL A 51 -1.00 -9.42 -3.31
C VAL A 51 -1.49 -10.14 -4.57
N ARG A 52 -0.60 -10.85 -5.27
CA ARG A 52 -0.96 -11.61 -6.48
C ARG A 52 -1.96 -12.73 -6.17
N PHE A 53 -1.75 -13.45 -5.07
CA PHE A 53 -2.69 -14.47 -4.63
C PHE A 53 -4.08 -13.88 -4.38
N THR A 54 -4.18 -12.69 -3.77
CA THR A 54 -5.48 -12.04 -3.57
C THR A 54 -6.17 -11.64 -4.88
N ALA A 55 -5.42 -11.22 -5.90
CA ALA A 55 -5.97 -10.91 -7.22
C ALA A 55 -6.55 -12.16 -7.92
N GLN A 56 -5.90 -13.31 -7.76
CA GLN A 56 -6.38 -14.57 -8.32
C GLN A 56 -7.64 -15.09 -7.62
N VAL A 57 -7.73 -14.94 -6.29
CA VAL A 57 -8.87 -15.43 -5.49
C VAL A 57 -10.07 -14.49 -5.57
N LEU A 58 -9.84 -13.18 -5.64
CA LEU A 58 -10.87 -12.14 -5.65
C LEU A 58 -10.69 -11.16 -6.82
N PRO A 59 -10.77 -11.63 -8.08
CA PRO A 59 -10.45 -10.83 -9.27
C PRO A 59 -11.43 -9.67 -9.52
N LEU A 60 -12.63 -9.71 -8.93
CA LEU A 60 -13.60 -8.61 -9.00
C LEU A 60 -13.25 -7.44 -8.06
N LEU A 61 -12.36 -7.66 -7.10
CA LEU A 61 -11.97 -6.67 -6.09
C LEU A 61 -10.53 -6.21 -6.27
N TRP A 62 -9.63 -7.10 -6.70
CA TRP A 62 -8.21 -6.83 -6.80
C TRP A 62 -7.69 -7.12 -8.21
N ALA A 63 -6.95 -6.17 -8.77
CA ALA A 63 -6.27 -6.32 -10.04
C ALA A 63 -4.92 -7.02 -9.87
N GLU A 64 -4.48 -7.72 -10.91
CA GLU A 64 -3.14 -8.32 -10.96
C GLU A 64 -2.04 -7.25 -10.87
N PRO A 65 -1.02 -7.44 -10.02
CA PRO A 65 0.12 -6.52 -9.96
C PRO A 65 0.78 -6.34 -11.33
N GLY A 66 0.91 -5.10 -11.78
CA GLY A 66 1.51 -4.78 -13.08
C GLY A 66 0.58 -4.91 -14.28
N ALA A 67 -0.71 -5.23 -14.07
CA ALA A 67 -1.70 -5.13 -15.14
C ALA A 67 -1.75 -3.70 -15.70
N PRO A 68 -1.93 -3.53 -17.02
CA PRO A 68 -2.09 -2.22 -17.62
C PRO A 68 -3.27 -1.49 -16.97
N ARG A 69 -3.08 -0.19 -16.74
CA ARG A 69 -4.18 0.69 -16.35
C ARG A 69 -4.88 1.12 -17.63
N ASP A 70 -6.08 0.59 -17.85
CA ASP A 70 -6.98 1.02 -18.93
C ASP A 70 -7.36 2.50 -18.80
#